data_AF-A0A425WJX9-F1
#
_entry.id   AF-A0A425WJX9-F1
#
_cell.length_a   1.000
_cell.length_b   1.000
_cell.length_c   1.000
_cell.angle_alpha   90.00
_cell.angle_beta   90.00
_cell.angle_gamma   90.00
#
_symmetry.space_group_name_H-M   'P 1'
#
loop_
_entity.id
_entity.type
_entity.pdbx_description
1 polymer ?
#
loop_
_entity_poly.entity_id
_entity_poly.type
_entity_poly.pdbx_seq_one_letter_code
_entity_poly.pdbx_strand_id
1 'polypeptide(L)' 'MLEGLNSPVQSIKRAARGFKNTSYFETMILLRLGKLDFLAQTSLACAAH' A
#
# COMPACT_ATOMS: atom_id res chain seq x y z
N MET A 1 -2.55 -20.79 19.04
CA MET A 1 -3.39 -20.34 17.91
C MET A 1 -2.59 -19.41 17.00
N LEU A 2 -1.54 -19.94 16.36
CA LEU A 2 -0.65 -19.18 15.47
C LEU A 2 -0.81 -19.61 14.00
N GLU A 3 -1.25 -20.86 13.74
CA GLU A 3 -1.56 -21.32 12.38
C GLU A 3 -2.58 -20.43 11.64
N GLY A 4 -3.56 -19.87 12.36
CA GLY A 4 -4.60 -19.03 11.77
C GLY A 4 -4.09 -17.74 11.14
N LEU A 5 -2.97 -17.19 11.61
CA LEU A 5 -2.35 -15.97 11.09
C LEU A 5 -1.44 -16.24 9.88
N ASN A 6 -0.92 -17.46 9.73
CA ASN A 6 -0.09 -17.84 8.58
C ASN A 6 -0.90 -17.80 7.27
N SER A 7 -2.19 -18.16 7.29
CA SER A 7 -3.04 -18.13 6.09
C SER A 7 -3.21 -16.71 5.49
N PRO A 8 -3.69 -15.70 6.23
CA PRO A 8 -3.81 -14.35 5.73
C PRO A 8 -2.45 -13.73 5.37
N VAL A 9 -1.40 -13.99 6.16
CA VAL A 9 -0.04 -13.50 5.85
C VAL A 9 0.48 -14.06 4.53
N GLN A 10 0.30 -15.36 4.27
CA GLN A 10 0.72 -15.98 3.01
C GLN A 10 -0.11 -15.49 1.83
N SER A 11 -1.42 -15.25 2.02
CA SER A 11 -2.29 -14.65 1.01
C SER A 11 -1.82 -13.25 0.62
N ILE A 12 -1.53 -12.39 1.61
CA ILE A 12 -1.00 -11.04 1.40
C ILE A 12 0.36 -11.10 0.69
N LYS A 13 1.26 -12.01 1.10
CA LYS A 13 2.56 -12.20 0.45
C LYS A 13 2.43 -12.65 -1.01
N ARG A 14 1.48 -13.53 -1.32
CA ARG A 14 1.19 -13.97 -2.70
C ARG A 14 0.64 -12.82 -3.54
N ALA A 15 -0.28 -12.03 -2.98
CA ALA A 15 -0.79 -10.82 -3.64
C ALA A 15 0.32 -9.79 -3.89
N ALA A 16 1.24 -9.62 -2.93
CA ALA A 16 2.38 -8.72 -3.04
C ALA A 16 3.45 -9.18 -4.04
N ARG A 17 3.57 -10.49 -4.33
CA ARG A 17 4.61 -11.04 -5.23
C ARG A 17 4.51 -10.50 -6.67
N GLY A 18 3.33 -10.07 -7.12
CA GLY A 18 3.14 -9.43 -8.42
C GLY A 18 3.62 -7.98 -8.47
N PHE A 19 3.91 -7.37 -7.31
CA PHE A 19 4.34 -5.99 -7.20
C PHE A 19 5.86 -5.93 -7.20
N LYS A 20 6.44 -5.60 -8.36
CA LYS A 20 7.89 -5.35 -8.50
C LYS A 20 8.31 -4.04 -7.80
N ASN A 21 7.37 -3.13 -7.58
CA ASN A 21 7.59 -1.83 -6.95
C ASN A 21 6.81 -1.75 -5.63
N THR A 22 7.53 -1.69 -4.51
CA THR A 22 6.95 -1.56 -3.16
C THR A 22 6.14 -0.28 -2.98
N SER A 23 6.54 0.83 -3.61
CA SER A 23 5.79 2.10 -3.55
C SER A 23 4.43 1.99 -4.25
N TYR A 24 4.35 1.21 -5.34
CA TYR A 24 3.07 0.94 -6.01
C TYR A 24 2.17 0.03 -5.15
N PHE A 25 2.76 -0.95 -4.46
CA PHE A 25 2.04 -1.80 -3.50
C PHE A 25 1.47 -1.00 -2.33
N GLU A 26 2.27 -0.10 -1.75
CA GLU A 26 1.85 0.81 -0.68
C GLU A 26 0.72 1.73 -1.14
N THR A 27 0.84 2.32 -2.33
CA THR A 27 -0.22 3.14 -2.95
C THR A 27 -1.52 2.35 -3.11
N MET A 28 -1.43 1.08 -3.55
CA MET A 28 -2.59 0.20 -3.70
C MET A 28 -3.25 -0.15 -2.36
N ILE A 29 -2.46 -0.31 -1.30
CA ILE A 29 -2.98 -0.53 0.06
C ILE A 29 -3.70 0.73 0.55
N LEU A 30 -3.09 1.91 0.39
CA LEU A 30 -3.70 3.18 0.80
C LEU A 30 -5.00 3.45 0.03
N LEU A 31 -5.06 3.10 -1.27
CA LEU A 31 -6.26 3.15 -2.10
C LEU A 31 -7.37 2.28 -1.49
N ARG A 32 -7.05 1.01 -1.19
CA ARG A 32 -8.03 0.04 -0.65
C ARG A 32 -8.51 0.38 0.76
N LEU A 33 -7.65 0.99 1.58
CA LEU A 33 -8.00 1.42 2.93
C LEU A 33 -8.71 2.78 2.96
N GLY A 34 -8.85 3.46 1.82
CA GLY A 34 -9.42 4.80 1.74
C GLY A 34 -8.56 5.87 2.43
N LYS A 35 -7.27 5.58 2.68
CA LYS A 35 -6.31 6.47 3.37
C LYS A 35 -5.45 7.27 2.39
N LEU A 36 -5.93 7.47 1.18
CA LEU A 36 -5.19 8.21 0.17
C LEU A 36 -5.58 9.68 0.24
N ASP A 37 -4.91 10.40 1.14
CA ASP A 37 -4.95 11.85 1.18
C ASP A 37 -4.16 12.43 0.00
N PHE A 38 -4.81 12.52 -1.16
CA PHE A 38 -4.25 13.12 -2.38
C PHE A 38 -3.85 14.60 -2.19
N LEU A 39 -4.33 15.25 -1.13
CA LEU A 39 -4.05 16.65 -0.78
C LEU A 39 -2.62 16.86 -0.24
N ALA A 40 -2.02 15.88 0.43
CA ALA A 40 -0.67 16.03 1.01
C ALA A 40 0.43 16.07 -0.07
N GLN A 41 0.21 15.39 -1.20
CA GLN A 41 1.18 15.30 -2.30
C GLN A 41 1.15 16.53 -3.21
N THR A 42 -0.02 17.15 -3.38
CA THR A 42 -0.17 18.37 -4.19
C THR A 42 0.41 19.61 -3.49
N SER A 43 0.32 19.68 -2.15
CA SER A 43 0.93 20.78 -1.38
C SER A 43 2.45 20.86 -1.53
N LEU A 44 3.16 19.73 -1.69
CA LEU A 44 4.61 19.73 -1.86
C LEU A 44 5.00 20.12 -3.31
N ALA A 45 4.21 19.70 -4.29
CA ALA A 45 4.43 20.04 -5.70
C ALA A 45 4.19 21.54 -5.98
N CYS A 46 3.21 22.17 -5.31
CA CYS A 46 2.97 23.61 -5.42
C CYS A 46 3.95 24.47 -4.61
N ALA A 47 4.73 23.89 -3.69
CA ALA A 47 5.71 24.61 -2.88
C ALA A 47 7.14 24.57 -3.47
N ALA A 48 7.35 23.81 -4.56
CA ALA A 48 8.64 23.68 -5.24
C ALA A 48 8.74 24.52 -6.52
N HIS A 49 7.86 25.51 -6.71
CA HIS A 49 7.80 26.34 -7.91
C HIS A 49 7.77 27.84 -7.60
#